data_AF-A0A0G2HTA4-F1
#
_entry.id   AF-A0A0G2HTA4-F1
#
_cell.length_a   1.000
_cell.length_b   1.000
_cell.length_c   1.000
_cell.angle_alpha   90.00
_cell.angle_beta   90.00
_cell.angle_gamma   90.00
#
_symmetry.space_group_name_H-M   'P 1'
#
loop_
_entity.id
_entity.type
_entity.pdbx_description
1 polymer ?
#
loop_
_entity_poly.entity_id
_entity_poly.type
_entity_poly.pdbx_seq_one_letter_code
_entity_poly.pdbx_strand_id
1 'polypeptide(L)'
;MSASQSPEPAEAVRPSKDGERTVTYHPSHLLAEVGKSINTALPDLKVSIPYKTTLGECLKTVSDRLSSSGIEDWEITIDPLIPTLRKRTLRDQALLHTQASEKSSSLTKPIRLQYDTSKVPLPTPLSRQLKQRVKENAQTFPPFEQPDPLTIRAALESGTLPVPTVTANLVLEGVDDNSKVEKIENAVMLFDTSAQQTILTDDMLSSEFRDYLQNDPVHDPYRLKEGGGPGCWVLLCANIEFTNTVIRLCTIALVVQKSAMPSSRSGIIFGQKGGLDSICNRSIPARFLQTRDDHVWGDIIVDQYIDLEGKVATC
;
A
#
# COMPACT_ATOMS: atom_id res chain seq x y z
N MET A 1 20.08 40.55 34.02
CA MET A 1 20.30 39.09 34.06
C MET A 1 19.26 38.47 33.15
N SER A 2 19.64 38.21 31.89
CA SER A 2 18.80 37.52 30.90
C SER A 2 19.73 36.61 30.12
N ALA A 3 19.71 35.31 30.44
CA ALA A 3 20.47 34.30 29.72
C ALA A 3 19.61 33.79 28.56
N SER A 4 20.02 34.14 27.34
CA SER A 4 19.52 33.60 26.09
C SER A 4 19.98 32.15 25.97
N GLN A 5 19.04 31.19 26.01
CA GLN A 5 19.31 29.80 25.64
C GLN A 5 19.29 29.68 24.12
N SER A 6 20.45 29.39 23.54
CA SER A 6 20.61 28.99 22.14
C SER A 6 19.99 27.60 21.92
N PRO A 7 19.29 27.35 20.81
CA PRO A 7 18.80 26.02 20.48
C PRO A 7 19.96 25.10 20.04
N GLU A 8 19.98 23.88 20.56
CA GLU A 8 20.86 22.78 20.14
C GLU A 8 20.73 22.55 18.61
N PRO A 9 21.86 22.33 17.90
CA PRO A 9 21.80 22.04 16.48
C PRO A 9 21.31 20.61 16.25
N ALA A 10 20.35 20.49 15.32
CA ALA A 10 19.91 19.22 14.75
C ALA A 10 21.12 18.42 14.25
N GLU A 11 21.23 17.16 14.68
CA GLU A 11 22.26 16.22 14.22
C GLU A 11 22.22 16.10 12.70
N ALA A 12 23.26 16.62 12.06
CA ALA A 12 23.49 16.50 10.64
C ALA A 12 23.82 15.03 10.29
N VAL A 13 22.99 14.42 9.46
CA VAL A 13 23.26 13.16 8.77
C VAL A 13 24.55 13.35 7.95
N ARG A 14 25.65 12.73 8.38
CA ARG A 14 26.90 12.70 7.63
C ARG A 14 26.88 11.49 6.69
N PRO A 15 27.13 11.66 5.38
CA PRO A 15 27.27 10.52 4.48
C PRO A 15 28.58 9.78 4.79
N SER A 16 28.48 8.48 5.09
CA SER A 16 29.61 7.54 5.11
C SER A 16 30.11 7.28 3.68
N LYS A 17 31.39 6.96 3.57
CA LYS A 17 32.12 6.83 2.29
C LYS A 17 31.80 5.58 1.46
N ASP A 18 30.95 4.70 1.98
CA ASP A 18 30.37 3.58 1.25
C ASP A 18 28.86 3.73 1.40
N GLY A 19 28.11 3.62 0.30
CA GLY A 19 26.70 4.04 0.16
C GLY A 19 25.65 3.32 1.02
N GLU A 20 26.04 2.70 2.14
CA GLU A 20 25.12 2.22 3.16
C GLU A 20 24.53 3.41 3.93
N ARG A 21 23.21 3.52 3.88
CA ARG A 21 22.45 4.50 4.66
C ARG A 21 22.42 4.06 6.11
N THR A 22 23.35 4.53 6.92
CA THR A 22 23.32 4.30 8.37
C THR A 22 22.20 5.11 9.01
N VAL A 23 21.27 4.44 9.68
CA VAL A 23 20.17 5.07 10.42
C VAL A 23 20.29 4.72 11.90
N THR A 24 20.20 5.72 12.77
CA THR A 24 20.27 5.54 14.22
C THR A 24 18.89 5.20 14.77
N TYR A 25 18.79 4.09 15.48
CA TYR A 25 17.55 3.65 16.15
C TYR A 25 17.77 3.51 17.65
N HIS A 26 16.70 3.71 18.43
CA HIS A 26 16.71 3.35 19.84
C HIS A 26 16.80 1.82 20.01
N PRO A 27 17.55 1.27 20.97
CA PRO A 27 17.73 -0.17 21.13
C PRO A 27 16.43 -0.97 21.25
N SER A 28 15.40 -0.39 21.90
CA SER A 28 14.10 -1.04 22.01
C SER A 28 13.41 -1.26 20.66
N HIS A 29 13.64 -0.38 19.68
CA HIS A 29 13.09 -0.52 18.33
C HIS A 29 13.76 -1.68 17.60
N LEU A 30 15.09 -1.74 17.67
CA LEU A 30 15.87 -2.83 17.08
C LEU A 30 15.45 -4.18 17.65
N LEU A 31 15.32 -4.29 18.97
CA LEU A 31 14.88 -5.52 19.63
C LEU A 31 13.43 -5.90 19.26
N ALA A 32 12.55 -4.91 19.08
CA ALA A 32 11.18 -5.16 18.64
C ALA A 32 11.12 -5.69 17.20
N GLU A 33 11.86 -5.08 16.27
CA GLU A 33 11.90 -5.52 14.87
C GLU A 33 12.58 -6.89 14.70
N VAL A 34 13.65 -7.15 15.47
CA VAL A 34 14.25 -8.48 15.56
C VAL A 34 13.23 -9.49 16.11
N GLY A 35 12.52 -9.14 17.19
CA GLY A 35 11.48 -9.98 17.79
C GLY A 35 10.36 -10.33 16.81
N LYS A 36 9.87 -9.35 16.05
CA LYS A 36 8.87 -9.55 14.98
C LYS A 36 9.40 -10.51 13.92
N SER A 37 10.61 -10.28 13.43
CA SER A 37 11.23 -11.11 12.39
C SER A 37 11.40 -12.56 12.84
N ILE A 38 11.82 -12.76 14.10
CA ILE A 38 11.92 -14.10 14.71
C ILE A 38 10.53 -14.76 14.77
N ASN A 39 9.51 -14.05 15.25
CA ASN A 39 8.16 -14.58 15.36
C ASN A 39 7.58 -14.99 14.00
N THR A 40 7.90 -14.24 12.94
CA THR A 40 7.44 -14.55 11.58
C THR A 40 8.11 -15.79 10.99
N ALA A 41 9.44 -15.97 11.10
CA ALA A 41 10.06 -17.20 10.56
C ALA A 41 9.95 -18.41 11.46
N LEU A 42 9.97 -18.20 12.78
CA LEU A 42 9.97 -19.26 13.77
C LEU A 42 8.86 -19.05 14.81
N PRO A 43 7.58 -19.14 14.40
CA PRO A 43 6.45 -18.91 15.30
C PRO A 43 6.41 -19.88 16.50
N ASP A 44 7.01 -21.07 16.35
CA ASP A 44 7.07 -22.09 17.40
C ASP A 44 8.31 -21.97 18.31
N LEU A 45 9.21 -21.02 18.06
CA LEU A 45 10.44 -20.89 18.84
C LEU A 45 10.12 -20.41 20.25
N LYS A 46 10.39 -21.27 21.22
CA LYS A 46 10.25 -20.95 22.65
C LYS A 46 11.61 -20.98 23.32
N VAL A 47 11.87 -19.96 24.13
CA VAL A 47 13.06 -19.87 24.97
C VAL A 47 12.63 -19.96 26.43
N SER A 48 13.30 -20.83 27.19
CA SER A 48 13.06 -20.97 28.63
C SER A 48 14.21 -20.31 29.40
N ILE A 49 13.87 -19.39 30.29
CA ILE A 49 14.83 -18.68 31.14
C ILE A 49 14.34 -18.74 32.60
N PRO A 50 15.24 -18.63 33.60
CA PRO A 50 14.84 -18.50 34.99
C PRO A 50 13.96 -17.25 35.21
N TYR A 51 13.03 -17.32 36.17
CA TYR A 51 12.11 -16.20 36.50
C TYR A 51 12.84 -14.88 36.81
N LYS A 52 14.06 -14.96 37.35
CA LYS A 52 14.94 -13.80 37.58
C LYS A 52 16.27 -14.03 36.86
N THR A 53 16.55 -13.19 35.87
CA THR A 53 17.80 -13.22 35.08
C THR A 53 18.26 -11.80 34.77
N THR A 54 19.46 -11.67 34.22
CA THR A 54 19.99 -10.38 33.73
C THR A 54 19.64 -10.16 32.27
N LEU A 55 19.58 -8.90 31.82
CA LEU A 55 19.34 -8.56 30.40
C LEU A 55 20.37 -9.24 29.47
N GLY A 56 21.64 -9.26 29.88
CA GLY A 56 22.73 -9.88 29.10
C GLY A 56 22.56 -11.39 28.94
N GLU A 57 22.20 -12.10 30.01
CA GLU A 57 21.88 -13.54 29.94
C GLU A 57 20.66 -13.81 29.05
N CYS A 58 19.65 -12.96 29.12
CA CYS A 58 18.44 -13.07 28.31
C CYS A 58 18.75 -12.94 26.81
N LEU A 59 19.47 -11.88 26.41
CA LEU A 59 19.90 -11.66 25.03
C LEU A 59 20.82 -12.78 24.54
N LYS A 60 21.76 -13.23 25.37
CA LYS A 60 22.66 -14.33 25.03
C LYS A 60 21.91 -15.64 24.81
N THR A 61 20.97 -15.98 25.68
CA THR A 61 20.17 -17.21 25.55
C THR A 61 19.34 -17.21 24.27
N VAL A 62 18.74 -16.06 23.92
CA VAL A 62 18.01 -15.90 22.65
C VAL A 62 18.97 -16.05 21.47
N SER A 63 20.13 -15.37 21.50
CA SER A 63 21.15 -15.46 20.45
C SER A 63 21.66 -16.89 20.24
N ASP A 64 22.04 -17.59 21.30
CA ASP A 64 22.54 -18.97 21.24
C ASP A 64 21.47 -19.91 20.64
N ARG A 65 20.19 -19.66 20.95
CA ARG A 65 19.08 -20.44 20.42
C ARG A 65 18.82 -20.17 18.94
N LEU A 66 18.95 -18.93 18.49
CA LEU A 66 18.81 -18.55 17.08
C LEU A 66 19.95 -19.13 16.24
N SER A 67 21.19 -19.03 16.70
CA SER A 67 22.36 -19.67 16.08
C SER A 67 22.16 -21.19 15.93
N SER A 68 21.69 -21.85 16.98
CA SER A 68 21.41 -23.30 16.97
C SER A 68 20.27 -23.70 16.02
N SER A 69 19.45 -22.74 15.56
CA SER A 69 18.34 -22.96 14.63
C SER A 69 18.74 -22.75 13.17
N GLY A 70 20.01 -22.42 12.89
CA GLY A 70 20.57 -22.31 11.53
C GLY A 70 20.32 -20.96 10.83
N ILE A 71 20.14 -19.88 11.60
CA ILE A 71 19.71 -18.56 11.10
C ILE A 71 20.78 -17.48 11.34
N GLU A 72 22.06 -17.82 11.16
CA GLU A 72 23.16 -16.87 11.48
C GLU A 72 23.28 -15.71 10.48
N ASP A 73 22.89 -15.93 9.21
CA ASP A 73 23.05 -14.96 8.11
C ASP A 73 21.73 -14.37 7.60
N TRP A 74 20.69 -14.33 8.44
CA TRP A 74 19.41 -13.82 7.99
C TRP A 74 19.39 -12.28 7.94
N GLU A 75 19.35 -11.74 6.72
CA GLU A 75 19.15 -10.32 6.50
C GLU A 75 17.76 -9.89 6.98
N ILE A 76 17.76 -8.92 7.89
CA ILE A 76 16.55 -8.24 8.33
C ILE A 76 16.59 -6.79 7.83
N THR A 77 15.51 -6.37 7.19
CA THR A 77 15.30 -4.95 6.89
C THR A 77 14.67 -4.29 8.12
N ILE A 78 15.36 -3.32 8.71
CA ILE A 78 14.82 -2.52 9.80
C ILE A 78 14.06 -1.36 9.21
N ASP A 79 12.75 -1.42 9.38
CA ASP A 79 11.86 -0.40 8.89
C ASP A 79 11.91 0.86 9.78
N PRO A 80 12.00 2.07 9.19
CA PRO A 80 11.90 3.31 9.95
C PRO A 80 10.56 3.41 10.66
N LEU A 81 10.63 3.81 11.93
CA LEU A 81 9.49 3.88 12.83
C LEU A 81 8.51 4.94 12.35
N ILE A 82 7.24 4.57 12.21
CA ILE A 82 6.18 5.55 11.95
C ILE A 82 6.04 6.42 13.21
N PRO A 83 6.20 7.75 13.11
CA PRO A 83 6.07 8.61 14.27
C PRO A 83 4.73 8.40 14.98
N THR A 84 4.74 8.40 16.32
CA THR A 84 3.56 8.11 17.15
C THR A 84 2.35 8.98 16.78
N LEU A 85 2.59 10.26 16.48
CA LEU A 85 1.54 11.19 16.04
C LEU A 85 0.92 10.73 14.72
N ARG A 86 1.74 10.32 13.75
CA ARG A 86 1.27 9.80 12.47
C ARG A 86 0.50 8.50 12.65
N LYS A 87 0.97 7.59 13.49
CA LYS A 87 0.27 6.34 13.81
C LYS A 87 -1.12 6.61 14.40
N ARG A 88 -1.26 7.60 15.30
CA ARG A 88 -2.56 8.05 15.81
C ARG A 88 -3.47 8.60 14.71
N THR A 89 -2.95 9.44 13.82
CA THR A 89 -3.72 9.96 12.68
C THR A 89 -4.24 8.83 11.79
N LEU A 90 -3.42 7.82 11.49
CA LEU A 90 -3.82 6.65 10.71
C LEU A 90 -4.89 5.81 11.43
N ARG A 91 -4.74 5.63 12.75
CA ARG A 91 -5.75 5.00 13.60
C ARG A 91 -7.10 5.73 13.52
N ASP A 92 -7.09 7.04 13.69
CA ASP A 92 -8.31 7.86 13.64
C ASP A 92 -8.97 7.77 12.26
N GLN A 93 -8.18 7.74 11.18
CA GLN A 93 -8.68 7.51 9.83
C GLN A 93 -9.36 6.14 9.69
N ALA A 94 -8.76 5.07 10.20
CA ALA A 94 -9.35 3.72 10.14
C ALA A 94 -10.70 3.65 10.88
N LEU A 95 -10.78 4.26 12.07
CA LEU A 95 -12.01 4.33 12.85
C LEU A 95 -13.10 5.13 12.12
N LEU A 96 -12.74 6.28 11.56
CA LEU A 96 -13.66 7.11 10.78
C LEU A 96 -14.21 6.37 9.56
N HIS A 97 -13.38 5.60 8.87
CA HIS A 97 -13.82 4.83 7.70
C HIS A 97 -14.74 3.68 8.04
N THR A 98 -14.48 3.01 9.16
CA THR A 98 -15.37 1.96 9.67
C THR A 98 -16.76 2.51 9.98
N GLN A 99 -16.84 3.72 10.55
CA GLN A 99 -18.11 4.40 10.86
C GLN A 99 -18.81 5.01 9.62
N ALA A 100 -18.04 5.48 8.63
CA ALA A 100 -18.59 6.12 7.43
C ALA A 100 -19.17 5.12 6.42
N SER A 101 -18.73 3.86 6.46
CA SER A 101 -19.22 2.79 5.57
C SER A 101 -20.72 2.53 5.69
N GLU A 102 -21.36 2.95 6.79
CA GLU A 102 -22.82 2.87 6.96
C GLU A 102 -23.61 3.86 6.08
N LYS A 103 -22.95 4.83 5.43
CA LYS A 103 -23.63 5.97 4.76
C LYS A 103 -23.25 6.25 3.30
N SER A 104 -22.30 5.53 2.69
CA SER A 104 -21.89 5.80 1.29
C SER A 104 -21.75 4.53 0.45
N SER A 105 -22.50 4.44 -0.64
CA SER A 105 -22.61 3.26 -1.50
C SER A 105 -21.62 3.19 -2.67
N SER A 106 -20.67 4.12 -2.82
CA SER A 106 -19.68 4.06 -3.91
C SER A 106 -18.25 4.14 -3.39
N LEU A 107 -17.49 3.04 -3.57
CA LEU A 107 -16.05 2.95 -3.32
C LEU A 107 -15.20 3.83 -4.28
N THR A 108 -15.85 4.42 -5.29
CA THR A 108 -15.22 5.25 -6.32
C THR A 108 -15.89 6.62 -6.41
N LYS A 109 -15.12 7.63 -6.81
CA LYS A 109 -15.62 8.98 -7.13
C LYS A 109 -15.24 9.36 -8.56
N PRO A 110 -16.07 10.15 -9.26
CA PRO A 110 -15.75 10.58 -10.62
C PRO A 110 -14.55 11.54 -10.64
N ILE A 111 -13.67 11.36 -11.61
CA ILE A 111 -12.51 12.23 -11.86
C ILE A 111 -12.99 13.50 -12.58
N ARG A 112 -12.63 14.69 -12.06
CA ARG A 112 -12.94 15.97 -12.71
C ARG A 112 -11.95 16.23 -13.84
N LEU A 113 -12.45 16.41 -15.05
CA LEU A 113 -11.65 16.81 -16.21
C LEU A 113 -11.85 18.32 -16.45
N GLN A 114 -10.75 19.06 -16.55
CA GLN A 114 -10.77 20.48 -16.94
C GLN A 114 -10.75 20.58 -18.47
N TYR A 115 -11.88 20.30 -19.11
CA TYR A 115 -12.10 20.80 -20.46
C TYR A 115 -13.53 21.28 -20.60
N ASP A 116 -13.66 22.33 -21.40
CA ASP A 116 -14.95 22.84 -21.80
C ASP A 116 -15.59 21.84 -22.76
N THR A 117 -16.53 21.04 -22.26
CA THR A 117 -17.27 20.04 -23.05
C THR A 117 -18.00 20.68 -24.24
N SER A 118 -18.23 22.00 -24.23
CA SER A 118 -18.81 22.73 -25.37
C SER A 118 -17.80 23.00 -26.50
N LYS A 119 -16.50 22.86 -26.23
CA LYS A 119 -15.40 23.08 -27.19
C LYS A 119 -14.77 21.80 -27.71
N VAL A 120 -15.05 20.66 -27.08
CA VAL A 120 -14.61 19.36 -27.58
C VAL A 120 -15.70 18.80 -28.50
N PRO A 121 -15.44 18.61 -29.81
CA PRO A 121 -16.42 17.99 -30.68
C PRO A 121 -16.74 16.61 -30.13
N LEU A 122 -18.00 16.41 -29.74
CA LEU A 122 -18.51 15.08 -29.43
C LEU A 122 -18.18 14.17 -30.61
N PRO A 123 -17.75 12.91 -30.37
CA PRO A 123 -17.49 11.97 -31.45
C PRO A 123 -18.66 11.96 -32.43
N THR A 124 -18.40 12.29 -33.69
CA THR A 124 -19.46 12.37 -34.69
C THR A 124 -20.15 11.02 -34.74
N PRO A 125 -21.48 10.95 -34.51
CA PRO A 125 -22.20 9.70 -34.58
C PRO A 125 -21.90 9.03 -35.92
N LEU A 126 -21.45 7.77 -35.88
CA LEU A 126 -21.19 6.98 -37.08
C LEU A 126 -22.39 7.08 -38.04
N SER A 127 -22.14 7.27 -39.34
CA SER A 127 -23.21 7.35 -40.34
C SER A 127 -24.02 6.05 -40.37
N ARG A 128 -25.30 6.09 -40.79
CA ARG A 128 -26.17 4.90 -40.81
C ARG A 128 -25.52 3.72 -41.56
N GLN A 129 -24.85 3.98 -42.68
CA GLN A 129 -24.15 2.95 -43.45
C GLN A 129 -22.93 2.36 -42.72
N LEU A 130 -22.17 3.20 -42.00
CA LEU A 130 -21.01 2.73 -41.23
C LEU A 130 -21.46 1.99 -39.96
N LYS A 131 -22.53 2.44 -39.29
CA LYS A 131 -23.21 1.72 -38.21
C LYS A 131 -23.72 0.35 -38.66
N GLN A 132 -24.27 0.27 -39.87
CA GLN A 132 -24.77 -0.98 -40.43
C GLN A 132 -23.63 -1.95 -40.71
N ARG A 133 -22.52 -1.50 -41.33
CA ARG A 133 -21.33 -2.33 -41.54
C ARG A 133 -20.68 -2.78 -40.23
N VAL A 134 -20.60 -1.90 -39.22
CA VAL A 134 -20.07 -2.27 -37.90
C VAL A 134 -21.00 -3.26 -37.19
N LYS A 135 -22.33 -3.09 -37.33
CA LYS A 135 -23.33 -4.01 -36.80
C LYS A 135 -23.32 -5.38 -37.48
N GLU A 136 -23.07 -5.42 -38.80
CA GLU A 136 -22.96 -6.65 -39.59
C GLU A 136 -21.65 -7.42 -39.29
N ASN A 137 -20.59 -6.72 -38.90
CA ASN A 137 -19.29 -7.32 -38.54
C ASN A 137 -19.11 -7.52 -37.02
N ALA A 138 -20.03 -7.05 -36.19
CA ALA A 138 -19.97 -7.22 -34.75
C ALA A 138 -20.54 -8.60 -34.36
N GLN A 139 -19.76 -9.40 -33.63
CA GLN A 139 -20.26 -10.64 -33.04
C GLN A 139 -21.42 -10.34 -32.08
N THR A 140 -22.53 -11.06 -32.26
CA THR A 140 -23.74 -10.88 -31.46
C THR A 140 -23.52 -11.37 -30.03
N PHE A 141 -23.43 -10.42 -29.10
CA PHE A 141 -23.69 -10.67 -27.68
C PHE A 141 -25.20 -10.57 -27.40
N PRO A 142 -25.74 -11.34 -26.43
CA PRO A 142 -27.16 -11.28 -26.07
C PRO A 142 -27.52 -9.91 -25.49
N PRO A 143 -28.79 -9.47 -25.64
CA PRO A 143 -29.20 -8.10 -25.36
C PRO A 143 -29.33 -7.84 -23.85
N PHE A 144 -28.75 -6.73 -23.39
CA PHE A 144 -29.07 -6.11 -22.11
C PHE A 144 -30.18 -5.08 -22.29
N GLU A 145 -31.18 -5.10 -21.40
CA GLU A 145 -32.25 -4.11 -21.33
C GLU A 145 -31.87 -2.99 -20.34
N GLN A 146 -31.99 -1.73 -20.80
CA GLN A 146 -31.85 -0.45 -20.06
C GLN A 146 -30.45 0.17 -19.88
N PRO A 147 -30.35 1.52 -19.74
CA PRO A 147 -29.15 2.28 -20.04
C PRO A 147 -28.31 2.45 -18.77
N ASP A 148 -27.18 1.75 -18.68
CA ASP A 148 -26.31 1.83 -17.51
C ASP A 148 -25.13 2.80 -17.67
N PRO A 149 -24.73 3.46 -16.56
CA PRO A 149 -23.54 4.29 -16.48
C PRO A 149 -22.29 3.43 -16.73
N LEU A 150 -21.34 4.01 -17.47
CA LEU A 150 -20.09 3.38 -17.85
C LEU A 150 -19.29 2.97 -16.60
N THR A 151 -19.45 1.72 -16.16
CA THR A 151 -18.62 1.14 -15.10
C THR A 151 -17.42 0.51 -15.78
N ILE A 152 -16.28 1.21 -15.73
CA ILE A 152 -15.01 0.69 -16.25
C ILE A 152 -14.57 -0.46 -15.32
N ARG A 153 -14.75 -1.71 -15.78
CA ARG A 153 -14.19 -2.89 -15.10
C ARG A 153 -12.72 -3.02 -15.50
N ALA A 154 -11.85 -2.64 -14.57
CA ALA A 154 -10.40 -2.70 -14.70
C ALA A 154 -9.87 -4.06 -14.24
N ALA A 155 -9.36 -4.81 -15.20
CA ALA A 155 -8.24 -5.75 -15.17
C ALA A 155 -8.53 -6.81 -16.22
N LEU A 156 -7.54 -7.13 -17.04
CA LEU A 156 -7.21 -8.49 -17.46
C LEU A 156 -6.11 -8.36 -18.52
N GLU A 157 -4.90 -8.71 -18.11
CA GLU A 157 -4.02 -9.59 -18.88
C GLU A 157 -4.52 -9.82 -20.32
N SER A 158 -3.85 -9.21 -21.30
CA SER A 158 -4.12 -9.31 -22.75
C SER A 158 -4.93 -8.17 -23.39
N GLY A 159 -4.22 -7.09 -23.74
CA GLY A 159 -4.36 -6.56 -25.10
C GLY A 159 -5.25 -5.35 -25.35
N THR A 160 -5.97 -4.78 -24.37
CA THR A 160 -6.57 -3.44 -24.56
C THR A 160 -6.75 -2.67 -23.26
N LEU A 161 -6.05 -1.52 -23.19
CA LEU A 161 -5.92 -0.51 -22.13
C LEU A 161 -5.13 -0.96 -20.88
N PRO A 162 -3.82 -0.60 -20.79
CA PRO A 162 -3.03 -0.84 -19.60
C PRO A 162 -3.53 0.09 -18.49
N VAL A 163 -4.11 -0.49 -17.44
CA VAL A 163 -4.20 0.21 -16.16
C VAL A 163 -2.78 0.23 -15.60
N PRO A 164 -2.23 1.41 -15.25
CA PRO A 164 -0.86 1.47 -14.77
C PRO A 164 -0.71 0.59 -13.53
N THR A 165 0.29 -0.28 -13.56
CA THR A 165 0.70 -1.09 -12.42
C THR A 165 1.99 -0.53 -11.84
N VAL A 166 2.12 -0.56 -10.52
CA VAL A 166 3.38 -0.28 -9.83
C VAL A 166 3.76 -1.48 -8.98
N THR A 167 5.06 -1.72 -8.84
CA THR A 167 5.60 -2.77 -7.98
C THR A 167 5.97 -2.16 -6.63
N ALA A 168 5.65 -2.88 -5.55
CA ALA A 168 6.01 -2.43 -4.21
C ALA A 168 6.30 -3.60 -3.27
N ASN A 169 7.16 -3.33 -2.29
CA ASN A 169 7.33 -4.20 -1.13
C ASN A 169 6.45 -3.68 0.00
N LEU A 170 5.53 -4.51 0.47
CA LEU A 170 4.47 -4.14 1.40
C LEU A 170 4.70 -4.78 2.76
N VAL A 171 4.40 -4.02 3.80
CA VAL A 171 4.37 -4.47 5.19
C VAL A 171 3.00 -4.11 5.76
N LEU A 172 2.27 -5.12 6.22
CA LEU A 172 0.93 -4.98 6.79
C LEU A 172 0.99 -5.29 8.29
N GLU A 173 0.38 -4.42 9.09
CA GLU A 173 0.25 -4.59 10.53
C GLU A 173 -1.21 -4.31 10.95
N GLY A 174 -1.62 -4.82 12.11
CA GLY A 174 -2.84 -4.35 12.74
C GLY A 174 -2.73 -2.86 13.10
N VAL A 175 -3.86 -2.15 13.06
CA VAL A 175 -3.87 -0.69 13.29
C VAL A 175 -3.33 -0.33 14.68
N ASP A 176 -3.80 -1.06 15.70
CA ASP A 176 -3.42 -0.88 17.11
C ASP A 176 -2.48 -1.97 17.62
N ASP A 177 -2.31 -3.06 16.88
CA ASP A 177 -1.47 -4.20 17.27
C ASP A 177 -0.49 -4.56 16.15
N ASN A 178 0.80 -4.57 16.51
CA ASN A 178 1.91 -4.91 15.63
C ASN A 178 2.61 -6.20 16.06
N SER A 179 1.92 -7.06 16.83
CA SER A 179 2.39 -8.38 17.25
C SER A 179 2.62 -9.32 16.07
N LYS A 180 1.80 -9.19 15.02
CA LYS A 180 1.96 -9.90 13.74
C LYS A 180 2.13 -8.93 12.58
N VAL A 181 2.98 -9.34 11.65
CA VAL A 181 3.33 -8.59 10.45
C VAL A 181 3.25 -9.52 9.25
N GLU A 182 2.57 -9.07 8.19
CA GLU A 182 2.58 -9.74 6.90
C GLU A 182 3.43 -8.93 5.92
N LYS A 183 4.35 -9.61 5.21
CA LYS A 183 5.17 -8.99 4.17
C LYS A 183 4.77 -9.55 2.81
N ILE A 184 4.54 -8.66 1.84
CA ILE A 184 4.26 -9.04 0.45
C ILE A 184 5.33 -8.40 -0.42
N GLU A 185 6.27 -9.21 -0.88
CA GLU A 185 7.37 -8.77 -1.74
C GLU A 185 6.94 -8.71 -3.21
N ASN A 186 7.48 -7.73 -3.93
CA ASN A 186 7.22 -7.54 -5.37
C ASN A 186 5.73 -7.51 -5.73
N ALA A 187 4.92 -6.93 -4.85
CA ALA A 187 3.47 -6.85 -5.02
C ALA A 187 3.13 -5.96 -6.21
N VAL A 188 2.44 -6.52 -7.20
CA VAL A 188 1.92 -5.76 -8.34
C VAL A 188 0.59 -5.12 -7.95
N MET A 189 0.58 -3.80 -7.86
CA MET A 189 -0.60 -3.02 -7.49
C MET A 189 -1.17 -2.29 -8.69
N LEU A 190 -2.50 -2.24 -8.80
CA LEU A 190 -3.14 -1.30 -9.72
C LEU A 190 -3.05 0.11 -9.16
N PHE A 191 -2.48 1.02 -9.94
CA PHE A 191 -2.44 2.44 -9.65
C PHE A 191 -3.74 3.07 -10.14
N ASP A 192 -4.74 3.14 -9.27
CA ASP A 192 -6.11 3.51 -9.65
C ASP A 192 -6.54 4.83 -8.99
N THR A 193 -6.55 5.90 -9.79
CA THR A 193 -7.02 7.22 -9.36
C THR A 193 -8.54 7.27 -9.17
N SER A 194 -9.31 6.26 -9.56
CA SER A 194 -10.75 6.22 -9.31
C SER A 194 -11.11 5.54 -7.99
N ALA A 195 -10.20 4.72 -7.45
CA ALA A 195 -10.37 4.06 -6.17
C ALA A 195 -10.15 5.06 -5.03
N GLN A 196 -11.13 5.20 -4.14
CA GLN A 196 -11.02 6.16 -3.05
C GLN A 196 -9.98 5.73 -2.01
N GLN A 197 -9.78 4.44 -1.81
CA GLN A 197 -8.96 3.87 -0.76
C GLN A 197 -8.11 2.73 -1.33
N THR A 198 -7.02 2.42 -0.64
CA THR A 198 -6.24 1.22 -0.96
C THR A 198 -6.98 -0.02 -0.47
N ILE A 199 -7.17 -0.99 -1.36
CA ILE A 199 -7.89 -2.23 -1.09
C ILE A 199 -6.99 -3.42 -1.46
N LEU A 200 -6.95 -4.42 -0.59
CA LEU A 200 -6.21 -5.67 -0.74
C LEU A 200 -7.19 -6.84 -0.62
N THR A 201 -7.02 -7.88 -1.42
CA THR A 201 -7.75 -9.13 -1.22
C THR A 201 -7.11 -10.02 -0.17
N ASP A 202 -7.94 -10.63 0.66
CA ASP A 202 -7.52 -11.53 1.73
C ASP A 202 -6.77 -12.77 1.23
N ASP A 203 -7.03 -13.23 0.02
CA ASP A 203 -6.33 -14.37 -0.61
C ASP A 203 -4.85 -14.10 -0.91
N MET A 204 -4.40 -12.84 -0.83
CA MET A 204 -2.97 -12.48 -0.87
C MET A 204 -2.26 -12.64 0.48
N LEU A 205 -3.00 -12.87 1.56
CA LEU A 205 -2.46 -12.96 2.92
C LEU A 205 -2.26 -14.40 3.34
N SER A 206 -1.22 -14.64 4.15
CA SER A 206 -1.04 -15.90 4.85
C SER A 206 -2.30 -16.30 5.64
N SER A 207 -2.53 -17.60 5.80
CA SER A 207 -3.66 -18.10 6.61
C SER A 207 -3.57 -17.63 8.05
N GLU A 208 -2.36 -17.50 8.58
CA GLU A 208 -2.12 -17.04 9.94
C GLU A 208 -2.49 -15.57 10.13
N PHE A 209 -2.11 -14.70 9.19
CA PHE A 209 -2.45 -13.29 9.27
C PHE A 209 -3.95 -13.04 9.04
N ARG A 210 -4.58 -13.83 8.17
CA ARG A 210 -6.05 -13.81 8.02
C ARG A 210 -6.77 -14.20 9.32
N ASP A 211 -6.32 -15.27 9.96
CA ASP A 211 -6.87 -15.72 11.25
C ASP A 211 -6.71 -14.65 12.32
N TYR A 212 -5.53 -14.04 12.41
CA TYR A 212 -5.25 -12.89 13.28
C TYR A 212 -6.25 -11.76 13.06
N LEU A 213 -6.43 -11.28 11.82
CA LEU A 213 -7.39 -10.21 11.51
C LEU A 213 -8.84 -10.58 11.80
N GLN A 214 -9.22 -11.85 11.61
CA GLN A 214 -10.62 -12.31 11.71
C GLN A 214 -11.04 -12.69 13.12
N ASN A 215 -10.12 -13.21 13.94
CA ASN A 215 -10.47 -13.85 15.21
C ASN A 215 -9.91 -13.11 16.43
N ASP A 216 -8.90 -12.25 16.29
CA ASP A 216 -8.37 -11.49 17.43
C ASP A 216 -9.29 -10.30 17.79
N PRO A 217 -9.82 -10.19 19.02
CA PRO A 217 -10.70 -9.09 19.43
C PRO A 217 -10.08 -7.69 19.31
N VAL A 218 -8.75 -7.57 19.28
CA VAL A 218 -8.07 -6.27 19.14
C VAL A 218 -8.45 -5.56 17.82
N HIS A 219 -8.90 -6.33 16.82
CA HIS A 219 -9.31 -5.81 15.52
C HIS A 219 -10.80 -5.48 15.40
N ASP A 220 -11.62 -5.81 16.40
CA ASP A 220 -13.08 -5.55 16.38
C ASP A 220 -13.45 -4.11 16.00
N PRO A 221 -12.73 -3.05 16.47
CA PRO A 221 -13.04 -1.67 16.09
C PRO A 221 -12.79 -1.33 14.62
N TYR A 222 -12.03 -2.18 13.91
CA TYR A 222 -11.54 -1.97 12.55
C TYR A 222 -12.19 -2.90 11.53
N ARG A 223 -13.00 -3.86 11.99
CA ARG A 223 -13.79 -4.70 11.10
C ARG A 223 -15.00 -3.94 10.59
N LEU A 224 -15.30 -4.10 9.31
CA LEU A 224 -16.54 -3.62 8.72
C LEU A 224 -17.72 -4.35 9.37
N LYS A 225 -18.70 -3.57 9.85
CA LYS A 225 -19.96 -4.10 10.37
C LYS A 225 -20.91 -4.43 9.22
N GLU A 226 -21.87 -5.32 9.47
CA GLU A 226 -22.73 -5.99 8.48
C GLU A 226 -23.26 -5.10 7.33
N GLY A 227 -23.24 -5.65 6.10
CA GLY A 227 -23.80 -5.04 4.89
C GLY A 227 -22.87 -5.00 3.67
N GLY A 228 -21.55 -5.08 3.88
CA GLY A 228 -20.53 -4.97 2.82
C GLY A 228 -19.62 -6.19 2.61
N GLY A 229 -19.86 -7.30 3.31
CA GLY A 229 -18.96 -8.46 3.37
C GLY A 229 -17.88 -8.33 4.46
N PRO A 230 -17.19 -9.42 4.85
CA PRO A 230 -16.14 -9.36 5.85
C PRO A 230 -14.94 -8.59 5.30
N GLY A 231 -14.56 -7.52 6.02
CA GLY A 231 -13.35 -6.76 5.72
C GLY A 231 -12.80 -6.09 6.97
N CYS A 232 -11.49 -5.82 6.98
CA CYS A 232 -10.78 -5.26 8.11
C CYS A 232 -9.80 -4.19 7.66
N TRP A 233 -9.78 -3.05 8.37
CA TRP A 233 -8.76 -2.03 8.18
C TRP A 233 -7.44 -2.46 8.81
N VAL A 234 -6.36 -2.30 8.05
CA VAL A 234 -4.98 -2.58 8.48
C VAL A 234 -4.10 -1.38 8.19
N LEU A 235 -2.98 -1.29 8.91
CA LEU A 235 -1.92 -0.35 8.58
C LEU A 235 -1.06 -0.96 7.47
N LEU A 236 -0.84 -0.19 6.41
CA LEU A 236 -0.03 -0.57 5.27
C LEU A 236 1.15 0.39 5.15
N CYS A 237 2.37 -0.14 5.18
CA CYS A 237 3.57 0.55 4.74
C CYS A 237 4.06 -0.05 3.42
N ALA A 238 4.26 0.80 2.42
CA ALA A 238 4.66 0.39 1.08
C ALA A 238 5.95 1.11 0.68
N ASN A 239 6.96 0.34 0.27
CA ASN A 239 8.10 0.84 -0.47
C ASN A 239 7.76 0.66 -1.96
N ILE A 240 7.44 1.76 -2.64
CA ILE A 240 6.95 1.76 -4.01
C ILE A 240 8.07 2.20 -4.94
N GLU A 241 8.33 1.40 -5.96
CA GLU A 241 9.37 1.66 -6.95
C GLU A 241 8.80 2.48 -8.11
N PHE A 242 9.43 3.61 -8.39
CA PHE A 242 9.16 4.50 -9.52
C PHE A 242 10.41 4.61 -10.40
N THR A 243 10.26 5.12 -11.62
CA THR A 243 11.35 5.21 -12.60
C THR A 243 12.59 5.93 -12.02
N ASN A 244 12.38 6.99 -11.24
CA ASN A 244 13.47 7.85 -10.75
C ASN A 244 13.81 7.65 -9.27
N THR A 245 13.00 6.90 -8.51
CA THR A 245 13.10 6.87 -7.06
C THR A 245 12.35 5.70 -6.44
N VAL A 246 12.66 5.38 -5.20
CA VAL A 246 11.84 4.51 -4.35
C VAL A 246 11.30 5.39 -3.23
N ILE A 247 9.97 5.45 -3.09
CA ILE A 247 9.33 6.18 -2.00
C ILE A 247 8.76 5.22 -0.98
N ARG A 248 8.72 5.66 0.28
CA ARG A 248 8.09 4.93 1.37
C ARG A 248 6.88 5.69 1.89
N LEU A 249 5.72 5.04 1.85
CA LEU A 249 4.46 5.60 2.33
C LEU A 249 3.87 4.69 3.40
N CYS A 250 3.19 5.28 4.38
CA CYS A 250 2.31 4.54 5.29
C CYS A 250 0.91 5.13 5.27
N THR A 251 -0.06 4.24 5.06
CA THR A 251 -1.49 4.51 4.93
C THR A 251 -2.28 3.41 5.63
N ILE A 252 -3.61 3.49 5.54
CA ILE A 252 -4.51 2.39 5.90
C ILE A 252 -4.99 1.71 4.62
N ALA A 253 -5.14 0.40 4.67
CA ALA A 253 -5.71 -0.40 3.60
C ALA A 253 -6.89 -1.20 4.12
N LEU A 254 -7.87 -1.44 3.25
CA LEU A 254 -8.98 -2.32 3.55
C LEU A 254 -8.68 -3.71 3.00
N VAL A 255 -8.62 -4.70 3.88
CA VAL A 255 -8.57 -6.11 3.50
C VAL A 255 -10.01 -6.57 3.27
N VAL A 256 -10.30 -7.14 2.10
CA VAL A 256 -11.62 -7.67 1.74
C VAL A 256 -11.52 -9.04 1.12
N GLN A 257 -12.62 -9.79 1.10
CA GLN A 257 -12.69 -10.98 0.27
C GLN A 257 -12.59 -10.63 -1.21
N LYS A 258 -11.98 -11.52 -2.00
CA LYS A 258 -11.90 -11.41 -3.47
C LYS A 258 -13.24 -11.11 -4.14
N SER A 259 -14.35 -11.64 -3.62
CA SER A 259 -15.70 -11.40 -4.14
C SER A 259 -16.15 -9.92 -4.07
N ALA A 260 -15.61 -9.15 -3.12
CA ALA A 260 -15.91 -7.73 -2.95
C ALA A 260 -15.10 -6.82 -3.89
N MET A 261 -14.09 -7.36 -4.57
CA MET A 261 -13.32 -6.60 -5.55
C MET A 261 -14.07 -6.45 -6.88
N PRO A 262 -13.87 -5.33 -7.59
CA PRO A 262 -14.24 -5.23 -9.00
C PRO A 262 -13.65 -6.42 -9.78
N SER A 263 -14.47 -7.00 -10.66
CA SER A 263 -14.17 -8.21 -11.45
C SER A 263 -13.77 -9.45 -10.64
N SER A 264 -13.96 -9.45 -9.32
CA SER A 264 -13.52 -10.51 -8.41
C SER A 264 -12.05 -10.89 -8.60
N ARG A 265 -11.22 -9.91 -8.94
CA ARG A 265 -9.78 -10.09 -9.11
C ARG A 265 -9.11 -10.27 -7.75
N SER A 266 -8.07 -11.11 -7.70
CA SER A 266 -7.11 -11.10 -6.59
C SER A 266 -6.10 -10.01 -6.86
N GLY A 267 -5.70 -9.26 -5.83
CA GLY A 267 -4.71 -8.20 -6.01
C GLY A 267 -4.91 -6.99 -5.10
N ILE A 268 -4.10 -5.97 -5.37
CA ILE A 268 -4.12 -4.69 -4.67
C ILE A 268 -4.57 -3.60 -5.61
N ILE A 269 -5.51 -2.78 -5.16
CA ILE A 269 -5.83 -1.49 -5.79
C ILE A 269 -5.25 -0.41 -4.88
N PHE A 270 -4.24 0.30 -5.37
CA PHE A 270 -3.64 1.44 -4.70
C PHE A 270 -4.47 2.69 -5.03
N GLY A 271 -5.20 3.18 -4.03
CA GLY A 271 -6.21 4.23 -4.20
C GLY A 271 -5.74 5.62 -3.76
N GLN A 272 -6.64 6.59 -3.89
CA GLN A 272 -6.38 8.00 -3.63
C GLN A 272 -6.02 8.31 -2.17
N LYS A 273 -6.95 8.08 -1.24
CA LYS A 273 -6.85 8.61 0.11
C LYS A 273 -5.69 7.94 0.86
N GLY A 274 -4.73 8.76 1.28
CA GLY A 274 -3.52 8.31 1.98
C GLY A 274 -2.48 7.62 1.09
N GLY A 275 -2.87 7.11 -0.08
CA GLY A 275 -1.99 6.56 -1.11
C GLY A 275 -1.59 7.63 -2.13
N LEU A 276 -2.29 7.66 -3.26
CA LEU A 276 -1.97 8.55 -4.39
C LEU A 276 -2.01 10.04 -4.05
N ASP A 277 -2.89 10.48 -3.15
CA ASP A 277 -2.96 11.89 -2.71
C ASP A 277 -1.68 12.34 -1.97
N SER A 278 -0.85 11.38 -1.55
CA SER A 278 0.44 11.63 -0.92
C SER A 278 1.59 11.72 -1.94
N ILE A 279 1.32 11.62 -3.25
CA ILE A 279 2.33 11.58 -4.31
C ILE A 279 2.03 12.65 -5.35
N CYS A 280 3.00 13.50 -5.63
CA CYS A 280 3.03 14.38 -6.79
C CYS A 280 3.88 13.69 -7.87
N ASN A 281 3.23 13.19 -8.92
CA ASN A 281 3.89 12.46 -9.99
C ASN A 281 3.54 13.02 -11.38
N ARG A 282 4.45 12.77 -12.32
CA ARG A 282 4.24 12.98 -13.75
C ARG A 282 4.36 11.65 -14.48
N SER A 283 3.43 11.38 -15.39
CA SER A 283 3.44 10.20 -16.25
C SER A 283 3.91 10.59 -17.65
N ILE A 284 4.90 9.88 -18.18
CA ILE A 284 5.41 10.07 -19.54
C ILE A 284 4.97 8.87 -20.39
N PRO A 285 4.10 9.06 -21.40
CA PRO A 285 3.66 7.96 -22.25
C PRO A 285 4.79 7.37 -23.11
N ALA A 286 4.72 6.06 -23.37
CA ALA A 286 5.66 5.30 -24.20
C ALA A 286 6.04 6.01 -25.50
N ARG A 287 5.06 6.56 -26.23
CA ARG A 287 5.28 7.20 -27.54
C ARG A 287 6.30 8.34 -27.50
N PHE A 288 6.42 9.04 -26.38
CA PHE A 288 7.43 10.09 -26.22
C PHE A 288 8.82 9.49 -25.93
N LEU A 289 8.88 8.37 -25.22
CA LEU A 289 10.12 7.66 -24.85
C LEU A 289 10.67 6.78 -25.98
N GLN A 290 9.80 6.17 -26.77
CA GLN A 290 10.12 5.34 -27.96
C GLN A 290 10.88 6.11 -29.05
N THR A 291 10.94 7.43 -28.98
CA THR A 291 11.86 8.21 -29.83
C THR A 291 13.33 8.01 -29.45
N ARG A 292 13.61 7.39 -28.30
CA ARG A 292 14.94 7.19 -27.70
C ARG A 292 15.21 5.74 -27.30
N ASP A 293 14.19 5.01 -26.87
CA ASP A 293 14.28 3.61 -26.45
C ASP A 293 12.97 2.85 -26.75
N ASP A 294 13.04 1.87 -27.65
CA ASP A 294 11.90 1.08 -28.13
C ASP A 294 11.34 0.10 -27.08
N HIS A 295 12.05 -0.13 -25.97
CA HIS A 295 11.66 -1.11 -24.95
C HIS A 295 10.88 -0.53 -23.76
N VAL A 296 10.62 0.78 -23.74
CA VAL A 296 9.96 1.45 -22.62
C VAL A 296 8.47 1.67 -22.88
N TRP A 297 7.64 1.20 -21.96
CA TRP A 297 6.17 1.31 -22.02
C TRP A 297 5.61 2.58 -21.35
N GLY A 298 6.48 3.45 -20.84
CA GLY A 298 6.16 4.70 -20.17
C GLY A 298 6.95 4.86 -18.87
N ASP A 299 7.04 6.09 -18.38
CA ASP A 299 7.63 6.39 -17.08
C ASP A 299 6.57 6.95 -16.13
N ILE A 300 6.70 6.63 -14.85
CA ILE A 300 6.05 7.36 -13.77
C ILE A 300 7.16 7.92 -12.89
N ILE A 301 7.26 9.24 -12.87
CA ILE A 301 8.29 9.98 -12.16
C ILE A 301 7.63 10.70 -10.99
N VAL A 302 8.20 10.56 -9.81
CA VAL A 302 7.75 11.29 -8.62
C VAL A 302 8.59 12.55 -8.48
N ASP A 303 7.92 13.68 -8.34
CA ASP A 303 8.55 14.98 -8.08
C ASP A 303 8.59 15.26 -6.57
N GLN A 304 7.48 14.98 -5.87
CA GLN A 304 7.33 15.20 -4.42
C GLN A 304 6.41 14.15 -3.81
N TYR A 305 6.55 13.86 -2.51
CA TYR A 305 5.63 12.99 -1.78
C TYR A 305 5.54 13.38 -0.31
N ILE A 306 4.52 12.88 0.40
CA ILE A 306 4.38 13.02 1.84
C ILE A 306 5.08 11.85 2.53
N ASP A 307 6.12 12.14 3.30
CA ASP A 307 6.91 11.13 4.00
C ASP A 307 6.20 10.55 5.25
N LEU A 308 6.90 9.67 5.96
CA LEU A 308 6.39 9.03 7.19
C LEU A 308 6.11 10.03 8.31
N GLU A 309 6.74 11.19 8.30
CA GLU A 309 6.56 12.27 9.26
C GLU A 309 5.38 13.18 8.90
N GLY A 310 4.78 12.98 7.72
CA GLY A 310 3.74 13.84 7.18
C GLY A 310 4.28 15.12 6.55
N LYS A 311 5.58 15.17 6.22
CA LYS A 311 6.22 16.32 5.57
C LYS A 311 6.37 16.09 4.08
N VAL A 312 6.44 17.18 3.32
CA VAL A 312 6.71 17.13 1.88
C VAL A 312 8.20 16.84 1.68
N ALA A 313 8.50 15.72 1.04
CA ALA A 313 9.82 15.35 0.56
C ALA A 313 9.90 15.52 -0.96
N THR A 314 11.06 15.96 -1.46
CA THR A 314 11.37 16.08 -2.90
C THR A 314 12.27 14.92 -3.32
N CYS A 315 12.05 14.40 -4.53
CA CYS A 315 12.83 13.30 -5.12
C CYS A 315 13.99 13.80 -5.99
#